data_AF-A0A9N7AXR6-F1
#
_entry.id   AF-A0A9N7AXR6-F1
#
_cell.length_a   1.000
_cell.length_b   1.000
_cell.length_c   1.000
_cell.angle_alpha   90.00
_cell.angle_beta   90.00
_cell.angle_gamma   90.00
#
_symmetry.space_group_name_H-M   'P 1'
#
loop_
_entity.id
_entity.type
_entity.pdbx_description
1 polymer ?
#
loop_
_entity_poly.entity_id
_entity_poly.type
_entity_poly.pdbx_seq_one_letter_code
_entity_poly.pdbx_strand_id
1 'polypeptide(L)'
;MTFVALLPAAGLTIILGKIIGPLGLGQIKASAKVFNQIGGVIETVGWAAFSHMGLLFAVAIGGTWSKNRYGSSFVAAFAYFILLAVGSSMFITRTDPNTKELQFLNYILGRWEKHELFFSSQEGVMSIRYDAIGEIIMGFVGATIYNKYYNFNKLPQALSFFNGARFVPFMVIIIVLPISVGIGLIWPLFQTVINYLGNFFAKEQKLKFLAPFLYGTSERLLLAFGLHHMITIPMNYSQLGGNVDFTNSSQFTNTNEQNAKIIADFLVVYQTKKL
;
A
#
# COMPACT_ATOMS: atom_id res chain seq x y z
N MET A 1 6.13 -3.36 -14.79
CA MET A 1 5.38 -2.47 -15.70
C MET A 1 3.88 -2.73 -15.73
N THR A 2 3.43 -3.99 -15.68
CA THR A 2 2.01 -4.37 -15.77
C THR A 2 1.10 -3.66 -14.76
N PHE A 3 1.52 -3.52 -13.49
CA PHE A 3 0.72 -2.79 -12.51
C PHE A 3 0.67 -1.28 -12.76
N VAL A 4 1.78 -0.67 -13.17
CA VAL A 4 1.83 0.78 -13.45
C VAL A 4 0.86 1.16 -14.57
N ALA A 5 0.63 0.26 -15.54
CA ALA A 5 -0.36 0.44 -16.60
C ALA A 5 -1.82 0.33 -16.12
N LEU A 6 -2.10 -0.26 -14.95
CA LEU A 6 -3.44 -0.33 -14.36
C LEU A 6 -3.89 1.01 -13.77
N LEU A 7 -2.95 1.82 -13.28
CA LEU A 7 -3.25 3.05 -12.55
C LEU A 7 -3.97 4.12 -13.40
N PRO A 8 -3.59 4.36 -14.69
CA PRO A 8 -4.36 5.25 -15.55
C PRO A 8 -5.80 4.77 -15.78
N ALA A 9 -6.01 3.47 -15.96
CA ALA A 9 -7.35 2.90 -16.13
C ALA A 9 -8.19 3.06 -14.84
N ALA A 10 -7.58 2.82 -13.68
CA ALA A 10 -8.21 3.05 -12.38
C ALA A 10 -8.59 4.52 -12.18
N GLY A 11 -7.68 5.44 -12.46
CA GLY A 11 -7.93 6.88 -12.38
C GLY A 11 -9.02 7.35 -13.33
N LEU A 12 -9.01 6.88 -14.58
CA LEU A 12 -10.07 7.17 -15.55
C LEU A 12 -11.43 6.66 -15.08
N THR A 13 -11.47 5.47 -14.48
CA THR A 13 -12.70 4.90 -13.91
C THR A 13 -13.23 5.76 -12.76
N ILE A 14 -12.36 6.25 -11.86
CA ILE A 14 -12.74 7.19 -10.79
C ILE A 14 -13.34 8.47 -11.39
N ILE A 15 -12.68 9.05 -12.38
CA ILE A 15 -13.14 10.28 -13.04
C ILE A 15 -14.51 10.06 -13.70
N LEU A 16 -14.70 8.95 -14.41
CA LEU A 16 -15.99 8.62 -15.01
C LEU A 16 -17.10 8.47 -13.96
N GLY A 17 -16.83 7.80 -12.85
CA GLY A 17 -17.78 7.70 -11.74
C GLY A 17 -18.21 9.07 -11.20
N LYS A 18 -17.22 9.95 -11.00
CA LYS A 18 -17.44 11.33 -10.55
C LYS A 18 -18.13 12.24 -11.55
N ILE A 19 -18.05 11.93 -12.85
CA ILE A 19 -18.79 12.63 -13.90
C ILE A 19 -20.24 12.13 -13.94
N ILE A 20 -20.45 10.79 -13.96
CA ILE A 20 -21.76 10.16 -14.12
C ILE A 20 -22.67 10.42 -12.92
N GLY A 21 -22.14 10.45 -11.69
CA GLY A 21 -22.93 10.68 -10.48
C GLY A 21 -23.75 11.99 -10.52
N PRO A 22 -23.08 13.14 -10.66
CA PRO A 22 -23.73 14.45 -10.80
C PRO A 22 -24.50 14.65 -12.11
N LEU A 23 -24.24 13.85 -13.15
CA LEU A 23 -24.94 13.89 -14.43
C LEU A 23 -26.40 13.40 -14.37
N GLY A 24 -26.87 12.97 -13.19
CA GLY A 24 -28.28 12.79 -12.92
C GLY A 24 -29.04 14.11 -13.06
N LEU A 25 -29.42 14.42 -14.31
CA LEU A 25 -30.26 15.52 -14.78
C LEU A 25 -31.11 16.06 -13.63
N GLY A 26 -30.69 17.20 -13.06
CA GLY A 26 -31.13 17.76 -11.77
C GLY A 26 -32.59 18.19 -11.69
N GLN A 27 -33.49 17.58 -12.45
CA GLN A 27 -34.91 17.87 -12.50
C GLN A 27 -35.79 16.79 -11.84
N ILE A 28 -35.26 15.57 -11.57
CA ILE A 28 -36.01 14.51 -10.87
C ILE A 28 -35.16 13.91 -9.74
N LYS A 29 -35.56 14.11 -8.48
CA LYS A 29 -34.84 13.63 -7.28
C LYS A 29 -34.58 12.11 -7.27
N ALA A 30 -35.49 11.33 -7.85
CA ALA A 30 -35.37 9.86 -7.91
C ALA A 30 -34.32 9.39 -8.93
N SER A 31 -34.26 9.98 -10.13
CA SER A 31 -33.24 9.63 -11.13
C SER A 31 -31.85 10.09 -10.69
N ALA A 32 -31.74 11.27 -10.07
CA ALA A 32 -30.50 11.77 -9.51
C ALA A 32 -29.89 10.81 -8.46
N LYS A 33 -30.72 10.14 -7.65
CA LYS A 33 -30.25 9.13 -6.68
C LYS A 33 -29.67 7.89 -7.37
N VAL A 34 -30.30 7.43 -8.45
CA VAL A 34 -29.83 6.27 -9.23
C VAL A 34 -28.51 6.58 -9.94
N PHE A 35 -28.39 7.74 -10.60
CA PHE A 35 -27.15 8.14 -11.26
C PHE A 35 -26.00 8.34 -10.27
N ASN A 36 -26.25 8.95 -9.11
CA ASN A 36 -25.26 9.06 -8.04
C ASN A 36 -24.81 7.68 -7.53
N GLN A 37 -25.74 6.72 -7.40
CA GLN A 37 -25.38 5.35 -7.00
C GLN A 37 -24.51 4.67 -8.08
N ILE A 38 -24.86 4.81 -9.36
CA ILE A 38 -24.08 4.25 -10.47
C ILE A 38 -22.68 4.88 -10.50
N GLY A 39 -22.59 6.21 -10.41
CA GLY A 39 -21.33 6.93 -10.33
C GLY A 39 -20.47 6.48 -9.15
N GLY A 40 -21.08 6.29 -7.97
CA GLY A 40 -20.41 5.79 -6.78
C GLY A 40 -19.89 4.36 -6.90
N VAL A 41 -20.63 3.47 -7.57
CA VAL A 41 -20.17 2.10 -7.85
C VAL A 41 -18.96 2.13 -8.79
N ILE A 42 -19.02 2.90 -9.88
CA ILE A 42 -17.92 3.05 -10.83
C ILE A 42 -16.68 3.63 -10.14
N GLU A 43 -16.86 4.68 -9.33
CA GLU A 43 -15.76 5.25 -8.54
C GLU A 43 -15.14 4.21 -7.59
N THR A 44 -15.97 3.42 -6.90
CA THR A 44 -15.49 2.39 -5.97
C THR A 44 -14.64 1.33 -6.69
N VAL A 45 -15.02 0.92 -7.90
CA VAL A 45 -14.22 0.00 -8.72
C VAL A 45 -12.86 0.59 -9.05
N GLY A 46 -12.80 1.87 -9.41
CA GLY A 46 -11.54 2.56 -9.68
C GLY A 46 -10.62 2.61 -8.45
N TRP A 47 -11.18 2.80 -7.25
CA TRP A 47 -10.42 2.79 -6.00
C TRP A 47 -9.83 1.41 -5.62
N ALA A 48 -10.35 0.31 -6.16
CA ALA A 48 -9.87 -1.04 -5.82
C ALA A 48 -8.38 -1.23 -6.14
N ALA A 49 -7.90 -0.69 -7.27
CA ALA A 49 -6.49 -0.81 -7.65
C ALA A 49 -5.54 -0.05 -6.71
N PHE A 50 -5.98 1.10 -6.17
CA PHE A 50 -5.21 1.90 -5.22
C PHE A 50 -5.29 1.34 -3.80
N SER A 51 -6.48 0.84 -3.41
CA SER A 51 -6.72 0.29 -2.07
C SER A 51 -5.97 -1.02 -1.83
N HIS A 52 -5.76 -1.80 -2.88
CA HIS A 52 -5.08 -3.09 -2.85
C HIS A 52 -3.72 -3.06 -3.57
N MET A 53 -3.13 -1.88 -3.66
CA MET A 53 -1.92 -1.63 -4.43
C MET A 53 -0.76 -2.52 -3.98
N GLY A 54 -0.60 -2.72 -2.66
CA GLY A 54 0.49 -3.52 -2.14
C GLY A 54 0.44 -4.98 -2.60
N LEU A 55 -0.74 -5.61 -2.49
CA LEU A 55 -0.94 -6.97 -3.00
C LEU A 55 -0.72 -7.04 -4.51
N LEU A 56 -1.26 -6.08 -5.27
CA LEU A 56 -1.15 -6.06 -6.73
C LEU A 56 0.30 -5.85 -7.21
N PHE A 57 1.10 -5.05 -6.50
CA PHE A 57 2.53 -4.90 -6.75
C PHE A 57 3.29 -6.20 -6.50
N ALA A 58 3.06 -6.84 -5.35
CA ALA A 58 3.71 -8.11 -5.02
C ALA A 58 3.40 -9.19 -6.09
N VAL A 59 2.12 -9.30 -6.50
CA VAL A 59 1.66 -10.22 -7.55
C VAL A 59 2.30 -9.92 -8.90
N ALA A 60 2.39 -8.65 -9.29
CA ALA A 60 2.95 -8.22 -10.57
C ALA A 60 4.46 -8.50 -10.64
N ILE A 61 5.21 -8.17 -9.58
CA ILE A 61 6.64 -8.48 -9.48
C ILE A 61 6.84 -9.99 -9.47
N GLY A 62 6.05 -10.70 -8.66
CA GLY A 62 6.01 -12.15 -8.57
C GLY A 62 5.93 -12.82 -9.94
N GLY A 63 4.96 -12.41 -10.76
CA GLY A 63 4.73 -12.95 -12.10
C GLY A 63 5.81 -12.59 -13.10
N THR A 64 6.21 -11.32 -13.15
CA THR A 64 7.21 -10.85 -14.13
C THR A 64 8.60 -11.43 -13.88
N TRP A 65 9.02 -11.53 -12.61
CA TRP A 65 10.32 -12.07 -12.23
C TRP A 65 10.45 -13.59 -12.45
N SER A 66 9.34 -14.32 -12.55
CA SER A 66 9.34 -15.75 -12.83
C SER A 66 9.25 -16.10 -14.32
N LYS A 67 9.49 -15.13 -15.21
CA LYS A 67 9.26 -15.25 -16.66
C LYS A 67 7.79 -15.56 -16.99
N ASN A 68 6.86 -14.85 -16.33
CA ASN A 68 5.42 -14.94 -16.50
C ASN A 68 4.82 -16.32 -16.19
N ARG A 69 5.34 -17.00 -15.16
CA ARG A 69 4.73 -18.24 -14.66
C ARG A 69 3.66 -17.91 -13.62
N TYR A 70 2.41 -18.24 -13.92
CA TYR A 70 1.26 -17.86 -13.09
C TYR A 70 1.35 -18.29 -11.61
N GLY A 71 2.02 -19.42 -11.32
CA GLY A 71 2.17 -19.90 -9.94
C GLY A 71 3.03 -19.01 -9.03
N SER A 72 3.94 -18.21 -9.59
CA SER A 72 4.78 -17.33 -8.78
C SER A 72 4.02 -16.09 -8.26
N SER A 73 3.01 -15.62 -9.01
CA SER A 73 2.14 -14.53 -8.59
C SER A 73 1.37 -14.88 -7.31
N PHE A 74 0.83 -16.11 -7.25
CA PHE A 74 0.20 -16.63 -6.03
C PHE A 74 1.20 -16.70 -4.87
N VAL A 75 2.41 -17.20 -5.12
CA VAL A 75 3.44 -17.33 -4.10
C VAL A 75 3.92 -15.97 -3.57
N ALA A 76 4.04 -14.97 -4.44
CA ALA A 76 4.37 -13.61 -4.05
C ALA A 76 3.28 -12.96 -3.19
N ALA A 77 2.00 -13.12 -3.58
CA ALA A 77 0.88 -12.70 -2.74
C ALA A 77 0.92 -13.37 -1.36
N PHE A 78 1.14 -14.67 -1.33
CA PHE A 78 1.19 -15.42 -0.07
C PHE A 78 2.37 -14.98 0.81
N ALA A 79 3.54 -14.72 0.22
CA ALA A 79 4.68 -14.16 0.93
C ALA A 79 4.37 -12.79 1.55
N TYR A 80 3.65 -11.92 0.81
CA TYR A 80 3.21 -10.63 1.31
C TYR A 80 2.22 -10.76 2.49
N PHE A 81 1.26 -11.68 2.41
CA PHE A 81 0.35 -11.94 3.54
C PHE A 81 1.08 -12.47 4.78
N ILE A 82 2.12 -13.29 4.61
CA ILE A 82 2.96 -13.73 5.74
C ILE A 82 3.69 -12.54 6.37
N LEU A 83 4.21 -11.60 5.56
CA LEU A 83 4.82 -10.37 6.07
C LEU A 83 3.82 -9.56 6.91
N LEU A 84 2.60 -9.37 6.42
CA LEU A 84 1.55 -8.66 7.17
C LEU A 84 1.15 -9.41 8.46
N ALA A 85 1.00 -10.74 8.40
CA ALA A 85 0.65 -11.55 9.57
C ALA A 85 1.73 -11.47 10.67
N VAL A 86 3.00 -11.54 10.29
CA VAL A 86 4.12 -11.39 11.22
C VAL A 86 4.15 -9.97 11.79
N GLY A 87 4.03 -8.94 10.95
CA GLY A 87 3.99 -7.55 11.38
C GLY A 87 2.84 -7.22 12.34
N SER A 88 1.69 -7.88 12.18
CA SER A 88 0.53 -7.73 13.07
C SER A 88 0.70 -8.33 14.46
N SER A 89 1.52 -9.37 14.60
CA SER A 89 1.54 -10.22 15.80
C SER A 89 2.83 -10.15 16.59
N MET A 90 3.93 -9.68 15.99
CA MET A 90 5.25 -9.75 16.62
C MET A 90 5.51 -8.71 17.71
N PHE A 91 4.72 -7.63 17.78
CA PHE A 91 4.94 -6.52 18.72
C PHE A 91 4.04 -6.59 19.95
N ILE A 92 4.64 -6.38 21.13
CA ILE A 92 3.87 -6.17 22.36
C ILE A 92 3.21 -4.79 22.30
N THR A 93 1.90 -4.76 22.52
CA THR A 93 1.11 -3.53 22.57
C THR A 93 0.63 -3.23 23.99
N ARG A 94 0.43 -1.93 24.26
CA ARG A 94 -0.01 -1.40 25.54
C ARG A 94 -0.87 -0.17 25.30
N THR A 95 -1.91 0.02 26.10
CA THR A 95 -2.62 1.30 26.16
C THR A 95 -1.97 2.19 27.21
N ASP A 96 -1.57 3.41 26.82
CA ASP A 96 -1.00 4.38 27.74
C ASP A 96 -2.05 4.80 28.80
N PRO A 97 -1.76 4.73 30.10
CA PRO A 97 -2.69 5.12 31.15
C PRO A 97 -3.15 6.59 31.08
N ASN A 98 -2.30 7.49 30.56
CA ASN A 98 -2.54 8.92 30.56
C ASN A 98 -3.25 9.38 29.28
N THR A 99 -2.75 8.96 28.12
CA THR A 99 -3.29 9.40 26.82
C THR A 99 -4.38 8.48 26.28
N LYS A 100 -4.54 7.27 26.84
CA LYS A 100 -5.40 6.19 26.32
C LYS A 100 -5.08 5.79 24.88
N GLU A 101 -3.92 6.18 24.36
CA GLU A 101 -3.46 5.83 23.02
C GLU A 101 -2.83 4.43 23.03
N LEU A 102 -3.05 3.68 21.95
CA LEU A 102 -2.39 2.41 21.73
C LEU A 102 -0.92 2.64 21.34
N GLN A 103 -0.01 2.00 22.05
CA GLN A 103 1.42 2.03 21.82
C GLN A 103 1.94 0.62 21.58
N PHE A 104 3.07 0.51 20.89
CA PHE A 104 3.81 -0.75 20.75
C PHE A 104 5.26 -0.56 21.20
N LEU A 105 5.88 -1.66 21.65
CA LEU A 105 7.28 -1.64 22.06
C LEU A 105 8.19 -1.78 20.84
N ASN A 106 8.94 -0.74 20.50
CA ASN A 106 10.00 -0.86 19.50
C ASN A 106 11.19 -1.59 20.12
N TYR A 107 11.40 -2.86 19.73
CA TYR A 107 12.44 -3.70 20.30
C TYR A 107 13.87 -3.19 20.05
N ILE A 108 14.10 -2.48 18.95
CA ILE A 108 15.44 -1.95 18.63
C ILE A 108 15.71 -0.65 19.40
N LEU A 109 14.73 0.25 19.43
CA LEU A 109 14.87 1.55 20.09
C LEU A 109 14.62 1.47 21.60
N GLY A 110 14.11 0.35 22.11
CA GLY A 110 13.85 0.11 23.53
C GLY A 110 12.78 1.03 24.12
N ARG A 111 11.89 1.59 23.30
CA ARG A 111 10.89 2.58 23.72
C ARG A 111 9.51 2.31 23.14
N TRP A 112 8.50 2.85 23.82
CA TRP A 112 7.11 2.78 23.37
C TRP A 112 6.85 3.86 22.33
N GLU A 113 6.24 3.46 21.23
CA GLU A 113 5.91 4.32 20.10
C GLU A 113 4.42 4.27 19.82
N LYS A 114 3.87 5.38 19.30
CA LYS A 114 2.44 5.45 18.95
C LYS A 114 2.13 4.47 17.83
N HIS A 115 1.14 3.60 18.05
CA HIS A 115 0.76 2.57 17.08
C HIS A 115 0.33 3.17 15.73
N GLU A 116 -0.44 4.26 15.75
CA GLU A 116 -0.96 4.94 14.54
C GLU A 116 0.12 5.41 13.55
N LEU A 117 1.31 5.76 14.05
CA LEU A 117 2.41 6.24 13.21
C LEU A 117 3.16 5.12 12.48
N PHE A 118 2.94 3.86 12.89
CA PHE A 118 3.71 2.72 12.40
C PHE A 118 2.84 1.61 11.83
N PHE A 119 1.55 1.57 12.16
CA PHE A 119 0.63 0.52 11.76
C PHE A 119 -0.51 1.07 10.90
N SER A 120 -0.93 0.28 9.91
CA SER A 120 -2.13 0.56 9.11
C SER A 120 -2.83 -0.75 8.75
N SER A 121 -4.11 -0.64 8.41
CA SER A 121 -4.85 -1.75 7.81
C SER A 121 -4.41 -1.93 6.36
N GLN A 122 -3.76 -3.05 6.07
CA GLN A 122 -3.32 -3.47 4.74
C GLN A 122 -4.00 -4.79 4.41
N GLU A 123 -4.78 -4.84 3.34
CA GLU A 123 -5.51 -6.06 2.92
C GLU A 123 -6.39 -6.68 4.02
N GLY A 124 -6.92 -5.85 4.93
CA GLY A 124 -7.73 -6.29 6.08
C GLY A 124 -6.91 -6.76 7.30
N VAL A 125 -5.58 -6.65 7.26
CA VAL A 125 -4.69 -6.99 8.37
C VAL A 125 -4.09 -5.70 8.96
N MET A 126 -4.29 -5.49 10.26
CA MET A 126 -3.63 -4.41 11.00
C MET A 126 -2.17 -4.81 11.25
N SER A 127 -1.26 -4.26 10.46
CA SER A 127 0.17 -4.61 10.48
C SER A 127 1.03 -3.35 10.44
N ILE A 128 2.32 -3.49 10.73
CA ILE A 128 3.30 -2.46 10.40
C ILE A 128 3.14 -2.05 8.95
N ARG A 129 3.23 -0.75 8.70
CA ARG A 129 3.16 -0.11 7.39
C ARG A 129 4.44 -0.37 6.63
N TYR A 130 4.43 -1.33 5.71
CA TYR A 130 5.63 -1.66 4.93
C TYR A 130 5.77 -0.84 3.64
N ASP A 131 4.71 -0.14 3.24
CA ASP A 131 4.63 0.64 2.01
C ASP A 131 5.09 -0.14 0.76
N ALA A 132 5.25 0.58 -0.37
CA ALA A 132 5.75 0.07 -1.65
C ALA A 132 6.94 -0.90 -1.52
N ILE A 133 7.82 -0.65 -0.55
CA ILE A 133 9.07 -1.39 -0.39
C ILE A 133 8.83 -2.82 0.11
N GLY A 134 7.97 -3.03 1.11
CA GLY A 134 7.70 -4.37 1.62
C GLY A 134 7.12 -5.30 0.56
N GLU A 135 6.26 -4.75 -0.30
CA GLU A 135 5.57 -5.47 -1.36
C GLU A 135 6.54 -5.84 -2.49
N ILE A 136 7.46 -4.93 -2.82
CA ILE A 136 8.55 -5.18 -3.76
C ILE A 136 9.44 -6.34 -3.26
N ILE A 137 9.86 -6.29 -1.99
CA ILE A 137 10.72 -7.33 -1.41
C ILE A 137 9.99 -8.67 -1.43
N MET A 138 8.74 -8.74 -0.96
CA MET A 138 7.96 -9.99 -0.94
C MET A 138 7.65 -10.51 -2.35
N GLY A 139 7.46 -9.62 -3.32
CA GLY A 139 7.35 -9.97 -4.75
C GLY A 139 8.57 -10.74 -5.25
N PHE A 140 9.77 -10.20 -5.02
CA PHE A 140 11.02 -10.85 -5.43
C PHE A 140 11.33 -12.14 -4.64
N VAL A 141 11.11 -12.13 -3.32
CA VAL A 141 11.30 -13.30 -2.47
C VAL A 141 10.39 -14.43 -2.93
N GLY A 142 9.09 -14.17 -3.11
CA GLY A 142 8.13 -15.15 -3.60
C GLY A 142 8.50 -15.70 -4.97
N ALA A 143 8.83 -14.84 -5.93
CA ALA A 143 9.26 -15.28 -7.26
C ALA A 143 10.53 -16.14 -7.22
N THR A 144 11.49 -15.79 -6.37
CA THR A 144 12.74 -16.54 -6.23
C THR A 144 12.50 -17.92 -5.64
N ILE A 145 11.64 -18.03 -4.62
CA ILE A 145 11.24 -19.31 -4.04
C ILE A 145 10.53 -20.17 -5.11
N TYR A 146 9.58 -19.59 -5.86
CA TYR A 146 8.91 -20.31 -6.93
C TYR A 146 9.89 -20.81 -8.01
N ASN A 147 10.76 -19.94 -8.51
CA ASN A 147 11.76 -20.30 -9.53
C ASN A 147 12.70 -21.42 -9.08
N LYS A 148 13.00 -21.51 -7.78
CA LYS A 148 13.87 -22.54 -7.22
C LYS A 148 13.13 -23.88 -7.01
N TYR A 149 11.89 -23.85 -6.55
CA TYR A 149 11.19 -25.04 -6.05
C TYR A 149 10.05 -25.57 -6.93
N TYR A 150 9.63 -24.87 -7.99
CA TYR A 150 8.52 -25.30 -8.85
C TYR A 150 8.73 -26.66 -9.54
N ASN A 151 9.97 -27.12 -9.68
CA ASN A 151 10.34 -28.42 -10.27
C ASN A 151 10.87 -29.43 -9.23
N PHE A 152 10.62 -29.19 -7.95
CA PHE A 152 11.17 -30.03 -6.89
C PHE A 152 10.60 -31.45 -6.96
N ASN A 153 11.46 -32.47 -6.98
CA ASN A 153 11.04 -33.87 -7.16
C ASN A 153 11.74 -34.85 -6.20
N LYS A 154 12.24 -34.36 -5.06
CA LYS A 154 13.06 -35.15 -4.13
C LYS A 154 12.29 -35.68 -2.92
N LEU A 155 10.97 -35.57 -2.89
CA LEU A 155 10.16 -36.13 -1.80
C LEU A 155 10.08 -37.65 -1.90
N PRO A 156 10.05 -38.37 -0.76
CA PRO A 156 9.85 -39.81 -0.72
C PRO A 156 8.47 -40.19 -1.28
N GLN A 157 8.29 -41.47 -1.65
CA GLN A 157 7.08 -41.95 -2.33
C GLN A 157 5.77 -41.59 -1.58
N ALA A 158 5.78 -41.68 -0.25
CA ALA A 158 4.66 -41.31 0.60
C ALA A 158 4.22 -39.83 0.47
N LEU A 159 5.14 -38.92 0.12
CA LEU A 159 4.89 -37.49 -0.03
C LEU A 159 4.98 -37.03 -1.49
N SER A 160 5.07 -37.96 -2.44
CA SER A 160 5.29 -37.66 -3.87
C SER A 160 4.22 -36.75 -4.48
N PHE A 161 3.00 -36.76 -3.92
CA PHE A 161 1.91 -35.85 -4.30
C PHE A 161 2.29 -34.37 -4.23
N PHE A 162 3.14 -34.00 -3.26
CA PHE A 162 3.56 -32.62 -3.02
C PHE A 162 4.76 -32.18 -3.87
N ASN A 163 5.31 -33.04 -4.74
CA ASN A 163 6.37 -32.62 -5.65
C ASN A 163 5.87 -31.55 -6.66
N GLY A 164 6.83 -30.84 -7.26
CA GLY A 164 6.63 -29.80 -8.26
C GLY A 164 6.10 -28.50 -7.65
N ALA A 165 5.21 -27.81 -8.37
CA ALA A 165 4.66 -26.53 -7.94
C ALA A 165 3.91 -26.59 -6.61
N ARG A 166 3.40 -27.76 -6.22
CA ARG A 166 2.70 -28.00 -4.94
C ARG A 166 3.64 -27.98 -3.73
N PHE A 167 4.95 -28.15 -3.95
CA PHE A 167 5.95 -28.07 -2.89
C PHE A 167 6.21 -26.62 -2.48
N VAL A 168 6.00 -25.69 -3.40
CA VAL A 168 6.41 -24.29 -3.24
C VAL A 168 5.76 -23.63 -2.02
N PRO A 169 4.45 -23.74 -1.75
CA PRO A 169 3.83 -23.12 -0.57
C PRO A 169 4.47 -23.50 0.77
N PHE A 170 4.97 -24.74 0.92
CA PHE A 170 5.69 -25.16 2.13
C PHE A 170 7.00 -24.39 2.29
N MET A 171 7.76 -24.26 1.19
CA MET A 171 9.01 -23.49 1.20
C MET A 171 8.78 -22.00 1.41
N VAL A 172 7.65 -21.47 0.96
CA VAL A 172 7.25 -20.08 1.23
C VAL A 172 7.11 -19.86 2.73
N ILE A 173 6.37 -20.71 3.44
CA ILE A 173 6.22 -20.57 4.90
C ILE A 173 7.59 -20.65 5.59
N ILE A 174 8.40 -21.65 5.26
CA ILE A 174 9.70 -21.89 5.91
C ILE A 174 10.68 -20.74 5.67
N ILE A 175 10.74 -20.22 4.44
CA ILE A 175 11.74 -19.19 4.05
C ILE A 175 11.23 -17.79 4.39
N VAL A 176 9.96 -17.50 4.14
CA VAL A 176 9.41 -16.14 4.31
C VAL A 176 9.23 -15.81 5.77
N LEU A 177 8.83 -16.74 6.64
CA LEU A 177 8.66 -16.48 8.07
C LEU A 177 9.89 -15.81 8.73
N PRO A 178 11.11 -16.38 8.68
CA PRO A 178 12.28 -15.73 9.28
C PRO A 178 12.65 -14.41 8.59
N ILE A 179 12.43 -14.29 7.27
CA ILE A 179 12.64 -13.03 6.54
C ILE A 179 11.68 -11.95 7.04
N SER A 180 10.40 -12.26 7.19
CA SER A 180 9.37 -11.36 7.69
C SER A 180 9.63 -10.92 9.13
N VAL A 181 10.11 -11.82 9.99
CA VAL A 181 10.55 -11.46 11.35
C VAL A 181 11.73 -10.48 11.28
N GLY A 182 12.75 -10.79 10.46
CA GLY A 182 13.92 -9.92 10.30
C GLY A 182 13.55 -8.53 9.77
N ILE A 183 12.71 -8.47 8.72
CA ILE A 183 12.20 -7.20 8.18
C ILE A 183 11.38 -6.49 9.24
N GLY A 184 10.44 -7.16 9.90
CA GLY A 184 9.57 -6.58 10.93
C GLY A 184 10.35 -5.98 12.10
N LEU A 185 11.47 -6.58 12.51
CA LEU A 185 12.33 -6.02 13.55
C LEU A 185 13.00 -4.72 13.11
N ILE A 186 13.54 -4.68 11.89
CA ILE A 186 14.30 -3.54 11.37
C ILE A 186 13.37 -2.42 10.88
N TRP A 187 12.16 -2.75 10.43
CA TRP A 187 11.25 -1.82 9.78
C TRP A 187 10.90 -0.56 10.58
N PRO A 188 10.64 -0.64 11.90
CA PRO A 188 10.39 0.55 12.71
C PRO A 188 11.51 1.60 12.64
N LEU A 189 12.77 1.23 12.35
CA LEU A 189 13.84 2.19 12.12
C LEU A 189 13.59 2.99 10.83
N PHE A 190 13.28 2.30 9.73
CA PHE A 190 12.96 2.93 8.45
C PHE A 190 11.71 3.80 8.57
N GLN A 191 10.66 3.31 9.22
CA GLN A 191 9.43 4.06 9.42
C GLN A 191 9.66 5.32 10.27
N THR A 192 10.57 5.29 11.25
CA THR A 192 10.93 6.49 12.02
C THR A 192 11.56 7.56 11.12
N VAL A 193 12.44 7.17 10.19
CA VAL A 193 13.04 8.08 9.22
C VAL A 193 11.98 8.63 8.25
N ILE A 194 11.09 7.78 7.75
CA ILE A 194 9.98 8.18 6.87
C ILE A 194 9.07 9.20 7.59
N ASN A 195 8.70 8.92 8.84
CA ASN A 195 7.88 9.82 9.66
C ASN A 195 8.59 11.16 9.92
N TYR A 196 9.90 11.14 10.15
CA TYR A 196 10.70 12.36 10.30
C TYR A 196 10.71 13.18 9.01
N LEU A 197 10.99 12.55 7.86
CA LEU A 197 10.99 13.21 6.56
C LEU A 197 9.61 13.79 6.22
N GLY A 198 8.53 13.03 6.43
CA GLY A 198 7.17 13.50 6.20
C GLY A 198 6.83 14.74 7.05
N ASN A 199 7.20 14.73 8.32
CA ASN A 199 7.02 15.88 9.21
C ASN A 199 7.89 17.08 8.82
N PHE A 200 9.12 16.84 8.37
CA PHE A 200 10.03 17.88 7.88
C PHE A 200 9.42 18.60 6.67
N PHE A 201 8.96 17.85 5.66
CA PHE A 201 8.32 18.43 4.47
C PHE A 201 6.99 19.12 4.78
N ALA A 202 6.21 18.62 5.73
CA ALA A 202 4.94 19.23 6.11
C ALA A 202 5.11 20.59 6.82
N LYS A 203 6.21 20.79 7.58
CA LYS A 203 6.44 22.00 8.39
C LYS A 203 7.27 23.08 7.68
N GLU A 204 8.17 22.69 6.78
CA GLU A 204 9.09 23.59 6.08
C GLU A 204 8.41 24.37 4.94
N GLN A 205 7.74 25.48 5.27
CA GLN A 205 7.15 26.39 4.28
C GLN A 205 8.19 27.02 3.31
N LYS A 206 9.49 26.98 3.66
CA LYS A 206 10.59 27.56 2.85
C LYS A 206 11.04 26.67 1.69
N LEU A 207 10.71 25.38 1.68
CA LEU A 207 11.10 24.42 0.64
C LEU A 207 10.06 24.24 -0.47
N LYS A 208 8.96 25.02 -0.46
CA LYS A 208 7.86 24.93 -1.43
C LYS A 208 8.29 24.88 -2.90
N PHE A 209 9.36 25.59 -3.26
CA PHE A 209 9.92 25.59 -4.62
C PHE A 209 11.05 24.55 -4.81
N LEU A 210 11.89 24.37 -3.79
CA LEU A 210 13.09 23.53 -3.90
C LEU A 210 12.75 22.03 -3.98
N ALA A 211 11.76 21.56 -3.21
CA ALA A 211 11.40 20.15 -3.17
C ALA A 211 10.82 19.64 -4.52
N PRO A 212 9.84 20.32 -5.15
CA PRO A 212 9.40 19.95 -6.50
C PRO A 212 10.51 20.08 -7.56
N PHE A 213 11.40 21.09 -7.43
CA PHE A 213 12.52 21.29 -8.35
C PHE A 213 13.53 20.14 -8.30
N LEU A 214 13.95 19.73 -7.10
CA LEU A 214 14.89 18.61 -6.93
C LEU A 214 14.25 17.30 -7.37
N TYR A 215 12.98 17.05 -7.01
CA TYR A 215 12.26 15.87 -7.47
C TYR A 215 12.20 15.81 -9.00
N GLY A 216 11.74 16.87 -9.67
CA GLY A 216 11.62 16.90 -11.13
C GLY A 216 12.98 16.84 -11.85
N THR A 217 14.02 17.42 -11.25
CA THR A 217 15.38 17.35 -11.80
C THR A 217 15.94 15.92 -11.68
N SER A 218 15.84 15.30 -10.51
CA SER A 218 16.27 13.91 -10.30
C SER A 218 15.48 12.93 -11.15
N GLU A 219 14.16 13.10 -11.27
CA GLU A 219 13.31 12.30 -12.15
C GLU A 219 13.79 12.38 -13.61
N ARG A 220 14.02 13.58 -14.14
CA ARG A 220 14.49 13.79 -15.52
C ARG A 220 15.91 13.24 -15.75
N LEU A 221 16.81 13.38 -14.78
CA LEU A 221 18.16 12.82 -14.88
C LEU A 221 18.15 11.29 -14.88
N LEU A 222 17.32 10.67 -14.03
CA LEU A 222 17.21 9.21 -13.92
C LEU A 222 16.42 8.58 -15.08
N LEU A 223 15.71 9.40 -15.87
CA LEU A 223 14.99 8.96 -17.06
C LEU A 223 15.95 8.37 -18.09
N ALA A 224 17.13 8.99 -18.30
CA ALA A 224 18.18 8.50 -19.20
C ALA A 224 18.73 7.11 -18.81
N PHE A 225 18.64 6.75 -17.54
CA PHE A 225 19.10 5.46 -17.00
C PHE A 225 17.97 4.46 -16.78
N GLY A 226 16.71 4.83 -17.07
CA GLY A 226 15.54 4.01 -16.75
C GLY A 226 15.27 3.85 -15.24
N LEU A 227 16.04 4.52 -14.38
CA LEU A 227 15.98 4.41 -12.92
C LEU A 227 14.94 5.34 -12.28
N HIS A 228 14.29 6.21 -13.06
CA HIS A 228 13.30 7.16 -12.55
C HIS A 228 12.18 6.48 -11.75
N HIS A 229 11.80 5.25 -12.08
CA HIS A 229 10.84 4.45 -11.31
C HIS A 229 11.23 4.20 -9.85
N MET A 230 12.53 4.23 -9.52
CA MET A 230 13.00 4.09 -8.13
C MET A 230 12.64 5.29 -7.26
N ILE A 231 12.40 6.46 -7.86
CA ILE A 231 11.97 7.67 -7.15
C ILE A 231 10.47 7.89 -7.33
N THR A 232 9.95 7.72 -8.55
CA THR A 232 8.53 8.02 -8.83
C THR A 232 7.59 7.04 -8.15
N ILE A 233 7.94 5.75 -8.00
CA ILE A 233 7.07 4.78 -7.33
C ILE A 233 6.95 5.09 -5.83
N PRO A 234 8.04 5.21 -5.06
CA PRO A 234 7.91 5.55 -3.65
C PRO A 234 7.32 6.95 -3.43
N MET A 235 7.67 7.96 -4.23
CA MET A 235 7.13 9.31 -4.02
C MET A 235 5.63 9.38 -4.27
N ASN A 236 5.08 8.69 -5.28
CA ASN A 236 3.66 8.80 -5.60
C ASN A 236 2.78 7.80 -4.84
N TYR A 237 3.37 6.71 -4.35
CA TYR A 237 2.62 5.55 -3.85
C TYR A 237 3.06 5.06 -2.46
N SER A 238 3.98 5.76 -1.81
CA SER A 238 4.35 5.51 -0.41
C SER A 238 4.28 6.77 0.41
N GLN A 239 4.47 6.64 1.71
CA GLN A 239 4.45 7.74 2.66
C GLN A 239 5.59 8.75 2.46
N LEU A 240 6.62 8.41 1.67
CA LEU A 240 7.63 9.38 1.23
C LEU A 240 6.99 10.58 0.50
N GLY A 241 5.87 10.36 -0.21
CA GLY A 241 5.07 11.42 -0.82
C GLY A 241 4.18 12.21 0.13
N GLY A 242 4.10 11.79 1.39
CA GLY A 242 3.17 12.30 2.40
C GLY A 242 1.98 11.37 2.65
N ASN A 243 1.32 11.57 3.79
CA ASN A 243 0.06 10.93 4.14
C ASN A 243 -1.06 11.97 4.00
N VAL A 244 -2.11 11.64 3.26
CA VAL A 244 -3.33 12.47 3.20
C VAL A 244 -4.34 11.88 4.16
N ASP A 245 -4.68 12.62 5.21
CA ASP A 245 -5.82 12.34 6.07
C ASP A 245 -7.04 13.07 5.53
N PHE A 246 -7.92 12.32 4.88
CA PHE A 246 -9.12 12.85 4.24
C PHE A 246 -10.14 13.44 5.23
N THR A 247 -9.96 13.23 6.53
CA THR A 247 -10.82 13.80 7.58
C THR A 247 -10.36 15.18 8.05
N ASN A 248 -9.12 15.58 7.73
CA ASN A 248 -8.54 16.83 8.17
C ASN A 248 -8.52 17.88 7.05
N SER A 249 -9.51 18.79 7.06
CA SER A 249 -9.70 19.83 6.04
C SER A 249 -8.53 20.82 5.93
N SER A 250 -7.68 20.93 6.95
CA SER A 250 -6.52 21.84 6.96
C SER A 250 -5.38 21.40 6.04
N GLN A 251 -5.40 20.15 5.55
CA GLN A 251 -4.39 19.62 4.62
C GLN A 251 -4.62 20.09 3.17
N PHE A 252 -5.84 20.54 2.82
CA PHE A 252 -6.18 21.04 1.49
C PHE A 252 -5.91 22.55 1.37
N THR A 253 -4.63 22.91 1.37
CA THR A 253 -4.17 24.31 1.46
C THR A 253 -4.41 25.19 0.23
N ASN A 254 -5.05 24.68 -0.84
CA ASN A 254 -5.33 25.41 -2.08
C ASN A 254 -6.81 25.41 -2.49
N THR A 255 -7.73 25.12 -1.58
CA THR A 255 -9.17 25.25 -1.84
C THR A 255 -9.77 26.17 -0.79
N ASN A 256 -10.68 27.07 -1.22
CA ASN A 256 -11.41 27.97 -0.33
C ASN A 256 -11.90 27.19 0.90
N GLU A 257 -11.77 27.70 2.13
CA GLU A 257 -12.06 26.95 3.37
C GLU A 257 -13.42 26.24 3.33
N GLN A 258 -14.43 26.87 2.69
CA GLN A 258 -15.73 26.24 2.43
C GLN A 258 -15.66 25.01 1.53
N ASN A 259 -14.89 25.04 0.44
CA ASN A 259 -14.74 23.90 -0.48
C ASN A 259 -13.91 22.78 0.15
N ALA A 260 -12.89 23.10 0.95
CA ALA A 260 -12.14 22.10 1.71
C ALA A 260 -13.02 21.43 2.77
N LYS A 261 -13.91 22.18 3.43
CA LYS A 261 -14.91 21.65 4.37
C LYS A 261 -15.98 20.82 3.68
N ILE A 262 -16.48 21.25 2.51
CA ILE A 262 -17.45 20.48 1.72
C ILE A 262 -16.84 19.17 1.23
N ILE A 263 -15.58 19.17 0.77
CA ILE A 263 -14.88 17.96 0.34
C ILE A 263 -14.63 17.03 1.54
N ALA A 264 -14.18 17.56 2.68
CA ALA A 264 -13.98 16.79 3.90
C ALA A 264 -15.30 16.20 4.44
N ASP A 265 -16.36 17.01 4.57
CA ASP A 265 -17.68 16.57 5.05
C ASP A 265 -18.30 15.54 4.08
N PHE A 266 -18.15 15.72 2.77
CA PHE A 266 -18.66 14.77 1.77
C PHE A 266 -17.93 13.40 1.84
N LEU A 267 -16.63 13.40 2.15
CA LEU A 267 -15.82 12.18 2.26
C LEU A 267 -15.94 11.50 3.63
N VAL A 268 -16.10 12.27 4.72
CA VAL A 268 -16.38 11.77 6.08
C VAL A 268 -17.74 11.06 6.13
N VAL A 269 -18.77 11.66 5.53
CA VAL A 269 -20.10 11.02 5.39
C VAL A 269 -20.01 9.68 4.63
N TYR A 270 -19.07 9.56 3.68
CA TYR A 270 -18.84 8.34 2.92
C TYR A 270 -18.21 7.22 3.75
N GLN A 271 -17.36 7.55 4.72
CA GLN A 271 -16.76 6.55 5.64
C GLN A 271 -17.71 6.13 6.76
N THR A 272 -18.50 7.05 7.32
CA THR A 272 -19.51 6.69 8.36
C THR A 272 -20.64 5.79 7.85
N LYS A 273 -20.85 5.69 6.53
CA LYS A 273 -21.79 4.74 5.92
C LYS A 273 -21.21 3.35 5.63
N LYS A 274 -19.93 3.12 5.96
CA LYS A 274 -19.25 1.83 5.85
C LYS A 274 -19.06 1.12 7.21
N LEU A 275 -19.69 1.62 8.27
CA LEU A 275 -19.91 0.87 9.51
C LEU A 275 -21.34 0.30 9.52
#